data_AF-A0A355EV06-F1
#
_entry.id   AF-A0A355EV06-F1
#
_cell.length_a   1.000
_cell.length_b   1.000
_cell.length_c   1.000
_cell.angle_alpha   90.00
_cell.angle_beta   90.00
_cell.angle_gamma   90.00
#
_symmetry.space_group_name_H-M   'P 1'
#
loop_
_entity.id
_entity.type
_entity.pdbx_description
1 polymer ?
#
loop_
_entity_poly.entity_id
_entity_poly.type
_entity_poly.pdbx_seq_one_letter_code
_entity_poly.pdbx_strand_id
1 'polypeptide(L)'
;MRPLHRLLATVPLSLALLGLPAFAAEPQIRPLPSLRQQAEEQQAWLAERLTRVLPALMREQGVDLWIVSMREYAEDPVFFSMVSPTTFAARRRTVWVFHDRGEIGVVRWALGGGSQGGLFEAYRTPDPQDPRGELVGDEQWRALRRLVEQAKPKVIAVNVDPVHAFSDGLHAGEREELEAALGPELTAKIVRRPELPLRYIETRVPAMLPRYREIQETVHALIARAFSREAIEPGTT
;
A
#
# COMPACT_ATOMS: atom_id res chain seq x y z
N MET A 1 45.59 -60.19 -49.17
CA MET A 1 46.49 -59.60 -48.14
C MET A 1 46.71 -58.12 -48.46
N ARG A 2 46.63 -57.25 -47.43
CA ARG A 2 46.69 -55.75 -47.40
C ARG A 2 45.32 -55.02 -47.53
N PRO A 3 45.08 -53.92 -46.79
CA PRO A 3 44.72 -53.96 -45.36
C PRO A 3 43.41 -53.19 -45.03
N LEU A 4 42.82 -53.53 -43.89
CA LEU A 4 41.66 -52.85 -43.28
C LEU A 4 42.03 -51.42 -42.86
N HIS A 5 41.34 -50.41 -43.42
CA HIS A 5 41.33 -49.05 -42.86
C HIS A 5 40.32 -48.98 -41.72
N ARG A 6 40.81 -48.93 -40.48
CA ARG A 6 40.00 -48.55 -39.31
C ARG A 6 39.87 -47.03 -39.29
N LEU A 7 38.68 -46.53 -39.60
CA LEU A 7 38.30 -45.14 -39.29
C LEU A 7 38.11 -45.02 -37.77
N LEU A 8 39.05 -44.35 -37.10
CA LEU A 8 38.87 -43.84 -35.74
C LEU A 8 37.96 -42.61 -35.82
N ALA A 9 36.69 -42.78 -35.51
CA ALA A 9 35.79 -41.67 -35.24
C ALA A 9 36.11 -41.12 -33.84
N THR A 10 36.85 -40.01 -33.78
CA THR A 10 37.01 -39.21 -32.58
C THR A 10 35.70 -38.48 -32.29
N VAL A 11 34.93 -38.98 -31.33
CA VAL A 11 33.79 -38.26 -30.75
C VAL A 11 34.35 -37.16 -29.84
N PRO A 12 34.06 -35.86 -30.07
CA PRO A 12 34.45 -34.84 -29.13
C PRO A 12 33.60 -34.99 -27.86
N LEU A 13 34.28 -35.22 -26.73
CA LEU A 13 33.67 -35.20 -25.41
C LEU A 13 33.27 -33.76 -25.10
N SER A 14 32.01 -33.40 -25.37
CA SER A 14 31.44 -32.13 -24.92
C SER A 14 31.42 -32.13 -23.40
N LEU A 15 32.35 -31.40 -22.80
CA LEU A 15 32.35 -31.11 -21.37
C LEU A 15 31.12 -30.24 -21.07
N ALA A 16 30.03 -30.86 -20.63
CA ALA A 16 28.91 -30.14 -20.06
C ALA A 16 29.44 -29.44 -18.80
N LEU A 17 29.63 -28.11 -18.87
CA LEU A 17 29.77 -27.29 -17.67
C LEU A 17 28.47 -27.42 -16.88
N LEU A 18 28.41 -28.41 -15.99
CA LEU A 18 27.49 -28.40 -14.86
C LEU A 18 27.84 -27.14 -14.07
N GLY A 19 27.01 -26.11 -14.23
CA GLY A 19 27.12 -24.90 -13.42
C GLY A 19 27.13 -25.32 -11.95
N LEU A 20 28.26 -25.15 -11.29
CA LEU A 20 28.36 -25.30 -9.85
C LEU A 20 27.24 -24.42 -9.26
N PRO A 21 26.45 -24.93 -8.30
CA PRO A 21 25.52 -24.07 -7.60
C PRO A 21 26.36 -22.92 -7.05
N ALA A 22 26.05 -21.69 -7.44
CA ALA A 22 26.65 -20.53 -6.82
C ALA A 22 26.40 -20.69 -5.33
N PHE A 23 27.45 -20.95 -4.55
CA PHE A 23 27.35 -20.93 -3.11
C PHE A 23 26.80 -19.56 -2.76
N ALA A 24 25.58 -19.52 -2.21
CA ALA A 24 25.01 -18.30 -1.71
C ALA A 24 26.04 -17.71 -0.74
N ALA A 25 26.41 -16.44 -0.94
CA ALA A 25 27.29 -15.75 -0.01
C ALA A 25 26.77 -15.93 1.42
N GLU A 26 27.66 -16.10 2.39
CA GLU A 26 27.24 -16.21 3.79
C GLU A 26 26.40 -14.99 4.16
N PRO A 27 25.22 -15.19 4.77
CA PRO A 27 24.33 -14.09 5.08
C PRO A 27 24.97 -13.16 6.11
N GLN A 28 24.88 -11.86 5.87
CA GLN A 28 25.48 -10.83 6.72
C GLN A 28 24.40 -9.96 7.37
N ILE A 29 24.68 -9.50 8.59
CA ILE A 29 23.83 -8.51 9.25
C ILE A 29 23.96 -7.18 8.50
N ARG A 30 22.84 -6.74 7.92
CA ARG A 30 22.70 -5.41 7.30
C ARG A 30 22.26 -4.40 8.37
N PRO A 31 23.05 -3.34 8.63
CA PRO A 31 22.62 -2.32 9.58
C PRO A 31 21.39 -1.59 9.04
N LEU A 32 20.42 -1.33 9.92
CA LEU A 32 19.26 -0.52 9.56
C LEU A 32 19.68 0.95 9.35
N PRO A 33 19.10 1.66 8.38
CA PRO A 33 19.27 3.09 8.25
C PRO A 33 18.74 3.82 9.49
N SER A 34 19.10 5.09 9.63
CA SER A 34 18.46 5.96 10.63
C SER A 34 16.95 6.05 10.41
N LEU A 35 16.17 6.35 11.46
CA LEU A 35 14.72 6.52 11.35
C LEU A 35 14.31 7.57 10.32
N ARG A 36 15.12 8.62 10.12
CA ARG A 36 14.89 9.65 9.11
C ARG A 36 15.02 9.09 7.69
N GLN A 37 16.06 8.32 7.42
CA GLN A 37 16.26 7.67 6.12
C GLN A 37 15.17 6.63 5.85
N GLN A 38 14.75 5.88 6.87
CA GLN A 38 13.63 4.95 6.75
C GLN A 38 12.33 5.69 6.40
N ALA A 39 12.07 6.84 7.02
CA ALA A 39 10.89 7.66 6.70
C ALA A 39 10.96 8.22 5.27
N GLU A 40 12.12 8.66 4.80
CA GLU A 40 12.30 9.11 3.41
C GLU A 40 12.02 7.98 2.41
N GLU A 41 12.56 6.79 2.65
CA GLU A 41 12.35 5.59 1.83
C GLU A 41 10.86 5.17 1.81
N GLN A 42 10.23 5.09 2.97
CA GLN A 42 8.81 4.72 3.10
C GLN A 42 7.89 5.76 2.45
N GLN A 43 8.21 7.05 2.57
CA GLN A 43 7.45 8.12 1.90
C GLN A 43 7.54 8.00 0.37
N ALA A 44 8.71 7.64 -0.18
CA ALA A 44 8.87 7.37 -1.60
C ALA A 44 8.03 6.17 -2.06
N TRP A 45 8.00 5.08 -1.28
CA TRP A 45 7.16 3.93 -1.58
C TRP A 45 5.66 4.24 -1.53
N LEU A 46 5.23 5.05 -0.56
CA LEU A 46 3.84 5.52 -0.48
C LEU A 46 3.48 6.33 -1.72
N ALA A 47 4.36 7.24 -2.15
CA ALA A 47 4.16 8.01 -3.38
C ALA A 47 4.04 7.10 -4.61
N GLU A 48 4.91 6.10 -4.75
CA GLU A 48 4.85 5.12 -5.83
C GLU A 48 3.55 4.29 -5.80
N ARG A 49 3.12 3.85 -4.61
CA ARG A 49 1.88 3.09 -4.42
C ARG A 49 0.66 3.91 -4.86
N LEU A 50 0.56 5.15 -4.40
CA LEU A 50 -0.57 6.03 -4.74
C LEU A 50 -0.60 6.44 -6.21
N THR A 51 0.55 6.46 -6.90
CA THR A 51 0.63 6.87 -8.30
C THR A 51 0.52 5.71 -9.28
N ARG A 52 0.89 4.49 -8.87
CA ARG A 52 0.89 3.31 -9.76
C ARG A 52 -0.17 2.29 -9.41
N VAL A 53 -0.28 1.92 -8.13
CA VAL A 53 -1.14 0.83 -7.67
C VAL A 53 -2.58 1.30 -7.58
N LEU A 54 -2.82 2.44 -6.91
CA LEU A 54 -4.17 2.95 -6.69
C LEU A 54 -4.95 3.18 -8.01
N PRO A 55 -4.42 3.89 -9.03
CA PRO A 55 -5.18 4.10 -10.27
C PRO A 55 -5.47 2.81 -11.02
N ALA A 56 -4.51 1.87 -11.05
CA ALA A 56 -4.69 0.59 -11.71
C ALA A 56 -5.80 -0.23 -11.04
N LEU A 57 -5.81 -0.31 -9.71
CA LEU A 57 -6.84 -1.04 -8.96
C LEU A 57 -8.22 -0.39 -9.09
N MET A 58 -8.33 0.95 -9.00
CA MET A 58 -9.62 1.63 -9.18
C MET A 58 -10.24 1.31 -10.55
N ARG A 59 -9.43 1.32 -11.61
CA ARG A 59 -9.88 1.00 -12.98
C ARG A 59 -10.25 -0.46 -13.14
N GLU A 60 -9.43 -1.36 -12.61
CA GLU A 60 -9.69 -2.80 -12.63
C GLU A 60 -11.03 -3.14 -11.95
N GLN A 61 -11.36 -2.43 -10.87
CA GLN A 61 -12.59 -2.61 -10.11
C GLN A 61 -13.79 -1.79 -10.65
N GLY A 62 -13.58 -0.97 -11.68
CA GLY A 62 -14.60 -0.10 -12.27
C GLY A 62 -15.12 0.96 -11.30
N VAL A 63 -14.24 1.56 -10.50
CA VAL A 63 -14.57 2.53 -9.44
C VAL A 63 -14.14 3.94 -9.86
N ASP A 64 -15.10 4.87 -9.92
CA ASP A 64 -14.80 6.28 -10.24
C ASP A 64 -14.34 7.05 -9.00
N LEU A 65 -15.02 6.82 -7.88
CA LEU A 65 -14.66 7.37 -6.56
C LEU A 65 -14.50 6.25 -5.54
N TRP A 66 -13.44 6.31 -4.75
CA TRP A 66 -13.31 5.51 -3.53
C TRP A 66 -13.27 6.45 -2.33
N ILE A 67 -14.23 6.27 -1.41
CA ILE A 67 -14.33 7.06 -0.18
C ILE A 67 -13.92 6.18 1.00
N VAL A 68 -12.90 6.64 1.73
CA VAL A 68 -12.44 6.03 2.99
C VAL A 68 -12.75 7.02 4.10
N SER A 69 -13.79 6.73 4.89
CA SER A 69 -14.21 7.54 6.04
C SER A 69 -13.97 6.76 7.32
N MET A 70 -13.29 7.40 8.27
CA MET A 70 -12.91 6.78 9.53
C MET A 70 -12.80 7.80 10.64
N ARG A 71 -12.72 7.30 11.87
CA ARG A 71 -12.58 8.11 13.08
C ARG A 71 -11.29 7.77 13.81
N GLU A 72 -10.82 8.70 14.61
CA GLU A 72 -9.75 8.49 15.58
C GLU A 72 -10.11 7.31 16.49
N TYR A 73 -9.15 6.41 16.70
CA TYR A 73 -9.30 5.13 17.40
C TYR A 73 -10.19 4.07 16.69
N ALA A 74 -10.60 4.35 15.46
CA ALA A 74 -11.43 3.48 14.64
C ALA A 74 -11.04 3.63 13.16
N GLU A 75 -9.74 3.52 12.88
CA GLU A 75 -9.17 3.60 11.55
C GLU A 75 -9.68 2.47 10.64
N ASP A 76 -9.90 2.81 9.37
CA ASP A 76 -10.10 1.79 8.35
C ASP A 76 -8.82 0.93 8.22
N PRO A 77 -8.91 -0.40 8.02
CA PRO A 77 -7.74 -1.25 7.82
C PRO A 77 -6.77 -0.78 6.73
N VAL A 78 -7.24 -0.04 5.69
CA VAL A 78 -6.34 0.50 4.68
C VAL A 78 -5.50 1.68 5.17
N PHE A 79 -5.86 2.33 6.27
CA PHE A 79 -5.27 3.57 6.77
C PHE A 79 -3.74 3.52 6.80
N PHE A 80 -3.17 2.51 7.46
CA PHE A 80 -1.71 2.39 7.64
C PHE A 80 -0.95 2.12 6.33
N SER A 81 -1.63 1.78 5.24
CA SER A 81 -1.05 1.63 3.91
C SER A 81 -1.15 2.89 3.04
N MET A 82 -1.78 3.95 3.57
CA MET A 82 -2.08 5.20 2.86
C MET A 82 -1.48 6.46 3.51
N VAL A 83 -0.93 6.33 4.70
CA VAL A 83 -0.37 7.46 5.44
C VAL A 83 1.14 7.58 5.31
N SER A 84 1.62 8.81 5.46
CA SER A 84 3.04 9.08 5.64
C SER A 84 3.61 8.29 6.83
N PRO A 85 4.90 7.90 6.79
CA PRO A 85 5.53 7.15 7.87
C PRO A 85 5.63 7.94 9.19
N THR A 86 5.40 9.26 9.14
CA THR A 86 5.34 10.15 10.31
C THR A 86 3.92 10.35 10.85
N THR A 87 2.90 9.77 10.22
CA THR A 87 1.51 9.86 10.67
C THR A 87 1.21 8.67 11.57
N PHE A 88 0.85 8.96 12.83
CA PHE A 88 0.65 7.92 13.84
C PHE A 88 -0.75 7.30 13.82
N ALA A 89 -1.80 8.12 13.69
CA ALA A 89 -3.20 7.71 13.78
C ALA A 89 -4.08 8.67 12.97
N ALA A 90 -5.32 8.27 12.68
CA ALA A 90 -6.31 9.21 12.18
C ALA A 90 -6.54 10.29 13.25
N ARG A 91 -6.87 11.51 12.85
CA ARG A 91 -7.21 12.59 13.79
C ARG A 91 -8.67 12.97 13.59
N ARG A 92 -9.45 13.00 14.68
CA ARG A 92 -10.90 13.26 14.65
C ARG A 92 -11.62 12.39 13.60
N ARG A 93 -12.35 13.00 12.68
CA ARG A 93 -12.88 12.34 11.48
C ARG A 93 -11.92 12.60 10.33
N THR A 94 -11.47 11.54 9.68
CA THR A 94 -10.67 11.62 8.46
C THR A 94 -11.48 11.03 7.31
N VAL A 95 -11.77 11.85 6.30
CA VAL A 95 -12.44 11.41 5.08
C VAL A 95 -11.50 11.63 3.91
N TRP A 96 -11.08 10.53 3.28
CA TRP A 96 -10.32 10.57 2.04
C TRP A 96 -11.21 10.21 0.87
N VAL A 97 -11.02 10.95 -0.22
CA VAL A 97 -11.71 10.71 -1.48
C VAL A 97 -10.67 10.57 -2.58
N PHE A 98 -10.70 9.42 -3.22
CA PHE A 98 -9.88 9.10 -4.37
C PHE A 98 -10.74 9.18 -5.62
N HIS A 99 -10.35 10.01 -6.58
CA HIS A 99 -11.08 10.21 -7.83
C HIS A 99 -10.21 9.84 -9.02
N ASP A 100 -10.56 8.77 -9.72
CA ASP A 100 -9.87 8.40 -10.96
C ASP A 100 -10.26 9.34 -12.10
N ARG A 101 -9.28 10.07 -12.62
CA ARG A 101 -9.43 11.02 -13.73
C ARG A 101 -8.92 10.43 -15.04
N GLY A 102 -8.86 9.10 -15.15
CA GLY A 102 -8.33 8.40 -16.33
C GLY A 102 -6.85 8.70 -16.51
N GLU A 103 -6.43 9.13 -17.70
CA GLU A 103 -5.00 9.35 -18.01
C GLU A 103 -4.31 10.38 -17.09
N ILE A 104 -5.07 11.30 -16.49
CA ILE A 104 -4.55 12.30 -15.53
C ILE A 104 -4.11 11.63 -14.21
N GLY A 105 -4.59 10.42 -13.93
CA GLY A 105 -4.33 9.68 -12.68
C GLY A 105 -5.42 9.88 -11.63
N VAL A 106 -5.09 9.60 -10.38
CA VAL A 106 -6.04 9.70 -9.25
C VAL A 106 -5.78 10.97 -8.45
N VAL A 107 -6.82 11.81 -8.37
CA VAL A 107 -6.85 12.94 -7.44
C VAL A 107 -7.17 12.42 -6.03
N ARG A 108 -6.46 12.95 -5.03
CA ARG A 108 -6.48 12.48 -3.64
C ARG A 108 -6.86 13.63 -2.73
N TRP A 109 -8.12 13.68 -2.32
CA TRP A 109 -8.61 14.72 -1.42
C TRP A 109 -8.62 14.23 0.02
N ALA A 110 -8.10 15.06 0.92
CA ALA A 110 -8.19 14.83 2.36
C ALA A 110 -9.09 15.90 3.01
N LEU A 111 -10.28 15.47 3.42
CA LEU A 111 -11.22 16.26 4.20
C LEU A 111 -11.01 15.86 5.66
N GLY A 112 -10.12 16.54 6.37
CA GLY A 112 -9.65 16.15 7.70
C GLY A 112 -8.24 15.55 7.66
N GLY A 113 -7.49 15.77 8.74
CA GLY A 113 -6.08 15.39 8.82
C GLY A 113 -5.16 16.22 7.91
N GLY A 114 -4.03 15.63 7.53
CA GLY A 114 -2.94 16.28 6.79
C GLY A 114 -2.82 15.83 5.34
N SER A 115 -1.90 16.47 4.60
CA SER A 115 -1.59 16.18 3.20
C SER A 115 -0.77 14.89 2.99
N GLN A 116 -0.50 14.13 4.06
CA GLN A 116 0.39 12.96 4.02
C GLN A 116 1.72 13.26 3.29
N GLY A 117 2.41 14.31 3.74
CA GLY A 117 3.68 14.73 3.14
C GLY A 117 3.54 15.26 1.72
N GLY A 118 2.42 15.92 1.41
CA GLY A 118 2.14 16.51 0.10
C GLY A 118 1.56 15.55 -0.94
N LEU A 119 1.20 14.33 -0.54
CA LEU A 119 0.61 13.33 -1.43
C LEU A 119 -0.91 13.48 -1.58
N PHE A 120 -1.56 14.20 -0.68
CA PHE A 120 -3.00 14.47 -0.68
C PHE A 120 -3.22 15.99 -0.69
N GLU A 121 -4.24 16.42 -1.43
CA GLU A 121 -4.75 17.79 -1.36
C GLU A 121 -5.60 17.90 -0.08
N ALA A 122 -5.03 18.51 0.95
CA ALA A 122 -5.68 18.67 2.24
C ALA A 122 -6.56 19.92 2.26
N TYR A 123 -7.86 19.71 2.41
CA TYR A 123 -8.82 20.80 2.52
C TYR A 123 -8.79 21.40 3.93
N ARG A 124 -8.98 22.71 3.99
CA ARG A 124 -8.97 23.52 5.21
C ARG A 124 -10.25 24.32 5.30
N THR A 125 -10.55 24.80 6.50
CA THR A 125 -11.68 25.70 6.71
C THR A 125 -11.49 26.98 5.87
N PRO A 126 -12.58 27.57 5.33
CA PRO A 126 -12.54 28.83 4.62
C PRO A 126 -12.51 30.02 5.57
N ASP A 127 -12.49 29.82 6.90
CA ASP A 127 -12.36 30.89 7.87
C ASP A 127 -11.03 31.65 7.67
N PRO A 128 -11.07 32.93 7.26
CA PRO A 128 -9.86 33.72 7.05
C PRO A 128 -9.03 33.91 8.32
N GLN A 129 -9.64 33.75 9.50
CA GLN A 129 -8.97 33.87 10.80
C GLN A 129 -8.19 32.59 11.18
N ASP A 130 -8.55 31.44 10.61
CA ASP A 130 -7.83 30.18 10.79
C ASP A 130 -7.59 29.48 9.43
N PRO A 131 -6.72 30.04 8.56
CA PRO A 131 -6.48 29.49 7.23
C PRO A 131 -5.81 28.10 7.25
N ARG A 132 -5.34 27.64 8.41
CA ARG A 132 -4.77 26.30 8.60
C ARG A 132 -5.69 25.37 9.39
N GLY A 133 -6.87 25.83 9.75
CA GLY A 133 -7.87 25.07 10.47
C GLY A 133 -8.34 23.86 9.66
N GLU A 134 -8.54 22.75 10.35
CA GLU A 134 -9.10 21.54 9.75
C GLU A 134 -10.61 21.71 9.52
N LEU A 135 -11.14 21.07 8.48
CA LEU A 135 -12.59 20.92 8.34
C LEU A 135 -13.13 20.08 9.50
N VAL A 136 -14.19 20.57 10.16
CA VAL A 136 -14.84 19.88 11.28
C VAL A 136 -16.35 19.86 11.12
N GLY A 137 -17.00 18.80 11.62
CA GLY A 137 -18.45 18.66 11.64
C GLY A 137 -19.10 18.80 10.26
N ASP A 138 -20.23 19.51 10.19
CA ASP A 138 -21.04 19.68 8.97
C ASP A 138 -20.28 20.34 7.81
N GLU A 139 -19.24 21.10 8.10
CA GLU A 139 -18.42 21.72 7.07
C GLU A 139 -17.68 20.67 6.23
N GLN A 140 -17.17 19.64 6.89
CA GLN A 140 -16.49 18.50 6.28
C GLN A 140 -17.44 17.72 5.37
N TRP A 141 -18.67 17.45 5.82
CA TRP A 141 -19.70 16.77 5.04
C TRP A 141 -20.18 17.57 3.84
N ARG A 142 -20.37 18.89 4.00
CA ARG A 142 -20.71 19.78 2.88
C ARG A 142 -19.58 19.83 1.84
N ALA A 143 -18.32 19.84 2.27
CA ALA A 143 -17.18 19.79 1.36
C ALA A 143 -17.14 18.46 0.60
N LEU A 144 -17.36 17.33 1.28
CA LEU A 144 -17.46 16.02 0.66
C LEU A 144 -18.53 16.01 -0.43
N ARG A 145 -19.76 16.41 -0.09
CA ARG A 145 -20.88 16.42 -1.03
C ARG A 145 -20.54 17.21 -2.30
N ARG A 146 -20.02 18.43 -2.14
CA ARG A 146 -19.64 19.28 -3.29
C ARG A 146 -18.60 18.61 -4.18
N LEU A 147 -17.57 17.99 -3.61
CA LEU A 147 -16.51 17.33 -4.37
C LEU A 147 -17.05 16.10 -5.13
N VAL A 148 -17.93 15.32 -4.51
CA VAL A 148 -18.57 14.16 -5.14
C VAL A 148 -19.51 14.62 -6.27
N GLU A 149 -20.31 15.66 -6.06
CA GLU A 149 -21.19 16.24 -7.09
C GLU A 149 -20.38 16.78 -8.29
N GLN A 150 -19.25 17.45 -8.03
CA GLN A 150 -18.35 17.94 -9.08
C GLN A 150 -17.67 16.80 -9.85
N ALA A 151 -17.32 15.71 -9.15
CA ALA A 151 -16.74 14.52 -9.76
C ALA A 151 -17.72 13.75 -10.66
N LYS A 152 -19.04 13.86 -10.40
CA LYS A 152 -20.11 13.19 -11.16
C LYS A 152 -19.86 11.67 -11.35
N PRO A 153 -19.57 10.92 -10.27
CA PRO A 153 -19.29 9.49 -10.38
C PRO A 153 -20.51 8.72 -10.89
N LYS A 154 -20.25 7.58 -11.52
CA LYS A 154 -21.21 6.51 -11.74
C LYS A 154 -21.11 5.46 -10.64
N VAL A 155 -19.90 5.21 -10.13
CA VAL A 155 -19.61 4.19 -9.11
C VAL A 155 -18.80 4.78 -7.95
N ILE A 156 -19.33 4.66 -6.73
CA ILE A 156 -18.67 5.09 -5.49
C ILE A 156 -18.39 3.85 -4.63
N ALA A 157 -17.12 3.49 -4.42
CA ALA A 157 -16.75 2.41 -3.52
C ALA A 157 -16.63 2.90 -2.07
N VAL A 158 -17.08 2.08 -1.13
CA VAL A 158 -16.87 2.23 0.32
C VAL A 158 -16.51 0.88 0.94
N ASN A 159 -15.85 0.90 2.11
CA ASN A 159 -15.32 -0.29 2.77
C ASN A 159 -16.30 -0.84 3.81
N VAL A 160 -17.26 -1.66 3.38
CA VAL A 160 -18.35 -2.23 4.22
C VAL A 160 -18.55 -3.73 3.97
N ASP A 161 -17.47 -4.45 3.66
CA ASP A 161 -17.55 -5.83 3.23
C ASP A 161 -17.83 -6.80 4.41
N PRO A 162 -18.84 -7.69 4.33
CA PRO A 162 -19.16 -8.58 5.44
C PRO A 162 -18.21 -9.79 5.57
N VAL A 163 -17.27 -9.98 4.64
CA VAL A 163 -16.41 -11.17 4.58
C VAL A 163 -14.94 -10.81 4.82
N HIS A 164 -14.44 -9.80 4.10
CA HIS A 164 -13.05 -9.38 4.18
C HIS A 164 -12.91 -8.25 5.18
N ALA A 165 -12.41 -8.59 6.38
CA ALA A 165 -12.17 -7.61 7.44
C ALA A 165 -11.28 -6.43 6.99
N PHE A 166 -10.33 -6.65 6.06
CA PHE A 166 -9.50 -5.59 5.46
C PHE A 166 -10.25 -4.62 4.53
N SER A 167 -11.53 -4.89 4.28
CA SER A 167 -12.42 -4.14 3.40
C SER A 167 -13.69 -3.67 4.14
N ASP A 168 -13.68 -3.69 5.48
CA ASP A 168 -14.83 -3.41 6.36
C ASP A 168 -14.50 -2.36 7.42
N GLY A 169 -13.84 -1.26 7.03
CA GLY A 169 -13.44 -0.21 7.97
C GLY A 169 -14.48 0.88 8.19
N LEU A 170 -15.52 0.98 7.35
CA LEU A 170 -16.57 1.99 7.48
C LEU A 170 -17.63 1.52 8.48
N HIS A 171 -17.46 1.95 9.72
CA HIS A 171 -18.34 1.64 10.83
C HIS A 171 -19.77 2.16 10.62
N ALA A 172 -20.76 1.47 11.21
CA ALA A 172 -22.19 1.74 10.98
C ALA A 172 -22.60 3.21 11.17
N GLY A 173 -22.25 3.84 12.29
CA GLY A 173 -22.60 5.26 12.54
C GLY A 173 -21.89 6.23 11.61
N GLU A 174 -20.67 5.91 11.17
CA GLU A 174 -19.94 6.74 10.19
C GLU A 174 -20.54 6.58 8.78
N ARG A 175 -21.05 5.39 8.46
CA ARG A 175 -21.79 5.13 7.23
C ARG A 175 -23.10 5.91 7.18
N GLU A 176 -23.87 5.94 8.27
CA GLU A 176 -25.13 6.70 8.36
C GLU A 176 -24.89 8.20 8.08
N GLU A 177 -23.87 8.77 8.71
CA GLU A 177 -23.46 10.17 8.49
C GLU A 177 -23.01 10.43 7.04
N LEU A 178 -22.21 9.51 6.48
CA LEU A 178 -21.76 9.59 5.08
C LEU A 178 -22.94 9.57 4.11
N GLU A 179 -23.86 8.62 4.27
CA GLU A 179 -25.03 8.46 3.41
C GLU A 179 -25.99 9.66 3.52
N ALA A 180 -26.15 10.23 4.73
CA ALA A 180 -26.91 11.44 4.95
C ALA A 180 -26.29 12.66 4.23
N ALA A 181 -24.96 12.80 4.29
CA ALA A 181 -24.24 13.88 3.62
C ALA A 181 -24.34 13.80 2.09
N LEU A 182 -24.19 12.59 1.53
CA LEU A 182 -24.28 12.33 0.10
C LEU A 182 -25.72 12.49 -0.42
N GLY A 183 -26.71 12.15 0.39
CA GLY A 183 -28.11 12.14 0.00
C GLY A 183 -28.46 11.00 -0.97
N PRO A 184 -29.76 10.80 -1.25
CA PRO A 184 -30.27 9.58 -1.86
C PRO A 184 -29.69 9.30 -3.26
N GLU A 185 -29.51 10.32 -4.09
CA GLU A 185 -29.03 10.15 -5.46
C GLU A 185 -27.59 9.65 -5.56
N LEU A 186 -26.70 10.14 -4.68
CA LEU A 186 -25.30 9.73 -4.64
C LEU A 186 -25.14 8.42 -3.86
N THR A 187 -25.91 8.24 -2.78
CA THR A 187 -25.94 6.98 -2.01
C THR A 187 -26.38 5.81 -2.88
N ALA A 188 -27.30 6.00 -3.83
CA ALA A 188 -27.70 4.97 -4.79
C ALA A 188 -26.55 4.47 -5.70
N LYS A 189 -25.43 5.19 -5.77
CA LYS A 189 -24.24 4.82 -6.54
C LYS A 189 -23.17 4.11 -5.71
N ILE A 190 -23.40 3.95 -4.41
CA ILE A 190 -22.48 3.27 -3.52
C ILE A 190 -22.47 1.78 -3.84
N VAL A 191 -21.27 1.22 -4.00
CA VAL A 191 -21.03 -0.19 -4.25
C VAL A 191 -20.03 -0.75 -3.25
N ARG A 192 -20.09 -2.08 -3.09
CA ARG A 192 -19.07 -2.85 -2.39
C ARG A 192 -18.09 -3.42 -3.43
N ARG A 193 -16.80 -3.19 -3.21
CA ARG A 193 -15.69 -3.68 -4.03
C ARG A 193 -14.56 -4.13 -3.10
N PRO A 194 -14.69 -5.28 -2.40
CA PRO A 194 -13.72 -5.70 -1.39
C PRO A 194 -12.29 -5.86 -1.92
N GLU A 195 -12.15 -6.28 -3.17
CA GLU A 195 -10.84 -6.41 -3.81
C GLU A 195 -10.06 -5.09 -3.89
N LEU A 196 -10.73 -3.93 -3.91
CA LEU A 196 -10.05 -2.63 -3.99
C LEU A 196 -9.17 -2.36 -2.75
N PRO A 197 -9.72 -2.24 -1.52
CA PRO A 197 -8.92 -2.08 -0.31
C PRO A 197 -7.99 -3.28 -0.05
N LEU A 198 -8.49 -4.51 -0.25
CA LEU A 198 -7.72 -5.73 0.02
C LEU A 198 -6.44 -5.79 -0.82
N ARG A 199 -6.57 -5.68 -2.14
CA ARG A 199 -5.42 -5.73 -3.05
C ARG A 199 -4.55 -4.49 -2.93
N TYR A 200 -5.12 -3.35 -2.54
CA TYR A 200 -4.32 -2.16 -2.27
C TYR A 200 -3.37 -2.38 -1.09
N ILE A 201 -3.81 -3.04 -0.01
CA ILE A 201 -2.95 -3.40 1.13
C ILE A 201 -1.91 -4.46 0.70
N GLU A 202 -2.35 -5.49 -0.01
CA GLU A 202 -1.52 -6.64 -0.41
C GLU A 202 -0.36 -6.25 -1.34
N THR A 203 -0.64 -5.41 -2.33
CA THR A 203 0.30 -5.13 -3.43
C THR A 203 1.56 -4.45 -2.90
N ARG A 204 2.75 -4.95 -3.27
CA ARG A 204 4.04 -4.30 -2.94
C ARG A 204 4.59 -3.57 -4.15
N VAL A 205 5.20 -2.41 -3.94
CA VAL A 205 5.88 -1.70 -5.02
C VAL A 205 7.26 -2.31 -5.26
N PRO A 206 7.75 -2.38 -6.50
CA PRO A 206 9.07 -2.95 -6.81
C PRO A 206 10.22 -2.33 -6.01
N ALA A 207 10.13 -1.03 -5.69
CA ALA A 207 11.14 -0.32 -4.91
C ALA A 207 11.31 -0.84 -3.47
N MET A 208 10.37 -1.63 -2.94
CA MET A 208 10.50 -2.28 -1.63
C MET A 208 11.44 -3.51 -1.66
N LEU A 209 11.65 -4.11 -2.83
CA LEU A 209 12.35 -5.39 -2.95
C LEU A 209 13.83 -5.34 -2.51
N PRO A 210 14.62 -4.29 -2.82
CA PRO A 210 16.00 -4.19 -2.34
C PRO A 210 16.07 -4.21 -0.80
N ARG A 211 15.28 -3.36 -0.12
CA ARG A 211 15.20 -3.36 1.35
C ARG A 211 14.75 -4.71 1.89
N TYR A 212 13.74 -5.33 1.27
CA TYR A 212 13.28 -6.65 1.71
C TYR A 212 14.40 -7.69 1.66
N ARG A 213 15.23 -7.70 0.61
CA ARG A 213 16.39 -8.60 0.50
C ARG A 213 17.42 -8.35 1.60
N GLU A 214 17.73 -7.09 1.89
CA GLU A 214 18.64 -6.73 2.99
C GLU A 214 18.11 -7.22 4.35
N ILE A 215 16.80 -7.05 4.60
CA ILE A 215 16.16 -7.55 5.82
C ILE A 215 16.24 -9.08 5.88
N GLN A 216 15.95 -9.78 4.78
CA GLN A 216 16.02 -11.24 4.74
C GLN A 216 17.45 -11.75 4.94
N GLU A 217 18.46 -11.05 4.44
CA GLU A 217 19.87 -11.38 4.68
C GLU A 217 20.22 -11.27 6.16
N THR A 218 19.78 -10.22 6.84
CA THR A 218 19.91 -10.10 8.30
C THR A 218 19.17 -11.22 9.03
N VAL A 219 17.94 -11.56 8.62
CA VAL A 219 17.16 -12.65 9.22
C VAL A 219 17.91 -13.97 9.09
N HIS A 220 18.44 -14.29 7.90
CA HIS A 220 19.22 -15.51 7.69
C HIS A 220 20.52 -15.53 8.50
N ALA A 221 21.21 -14.40 8.64
CA ALA A 221 22.41 -14.27 9.47
C ALA A 221 22.08 -14.51 10.95
N LEU A 222 20.97 -13.95 11.45
CA LEU A 222 20.51 -14.15 12.82
C LEU A 222 20.09 -15.59 13.07
N ILE A 223 19.38 -16.23 12.14
CA ILE A 223 19.01 -17.65 12.23
C ILE A 223 20.28 -18.52 12.30
N ALA A 224 21.27 -18.28 11.41
CA ALA A 224 22.51 -19.04 11.41
C ALA A 224 23.26 -18.91 12.75
N ARG A 225 23.31 -17.71 13.32
CA ARG A 225 23.90 -17.46 14.64
C ARG A 225 23.12 -18.13 15.76
N ALA A 226 21.79 -18.01 15.76
CA ALA A 226 20.91 -18.57 16.78
C ALA A 226 21.02 -20.10 16.88
N PHE A 227 21.27 -20.78 15.76
CA PHE A 227 21.48 -22.24 15.71
C PHE A 227 22.96 -22.66 15.76
N SER A 228 23.86 -21.76 16.18
CA SER A 228 25.29 -22.06 16.31
C SER A 228 25.68 -22.36 17.76
N ARG A 229 26.89 -22.90 17.95
CA ARG A 229 27.52 -23.06 19.27
C ARG A 229 27.81 -21.73 19.99
N GLU A 230 27.70 -20.60 19.30
CA GLU A 230 27.80 -19.28 19.93
C GLU A 230 26.57 -18.99 20.81
N ALA A 231 25.39 -19.44 20.39
CA ALA A 231 24.12 -19.16 21.05
C ALA A 231 23.52 -20.37 21.79
N ILE A 232 23.87 -21.60 21.40
CA ILE A 232 23.33 -22.83 21.99
C ILE A 232 24.34 -23.49 22.93
N GLU A 233 23.95 -23.61 24.19
CA GLU A 233 24.61 -24.47 25.18
C GLU A 233 23.70 -25.67 25.50
N PRO A 234 24.17 -26.93 25.33
CA PRO A 234 23.36 -28.11 25.62
C PRO A 234 22.88 -28.14 27.08
N GLY A 235 21.58 -28.34 27.29
CA GLY A 235 20.96 -28.44 28.61
C GLY A 235 20.44 -27.11 29.18
N THR A 236 20.63 -25.99 28.46
CA THR A 236 20.13 -24.67 28.83
C THR A 236 19.01 -24.24 27.86
N THR A 237 17.93 -23.65 28.38
CA THR A 237 16.83 -23.04 27.60
C THR A 237 16.83 -21.53 27.69
#